data_AF-A0A7Z9N115-F1
#
_entry.id   AF-A0A7Z9N115-F1
#
_cell.length_a   1.000
_cell.length_b   1.000
_cell.length_c   1.000
_cell.angle_alpha   90.00
_cell.angle_beta   90.00
_cell.angle_gamma   90.00
#
_symmetry.space_group_name_H-M   'P 1'
#
loop_
_entity.id
_entity.type
_entity.pdbx_description
1 polymer ?
#
loop_
_entity_poly.entity_id
_entity_poly.type
_entity_poly.pdbx_seq_one_letter_code
_entity_poly.pdbx_strand_id
1 'polypeptide(L)' 'MAKHKIVCLPGDGIGKVVLKEAIHILDAAGFEADYVEGDIGW' A
#
# COMPACT_ATOMS: atom_id res chain seq x y z
N MET A 1 -13.60 -9.17 12.54
CA MET A 1 -13.16 -7.77 12.74
C MET A 1 -13.39 -7.02 11.44
N ALA A 2 -13.75 -5.73 11.49
CA ALA A 2 -13.84 -4.94 10.27
C ALA A 2 -12.44 -4.80 9.67
N LYS A 3 -12.23 -5.18 8.41
CA LYS A 3 -10.96 -4.96 7.71
C LYS A 3 -10.77 -3.45 7.53
N HIS A 4 -9.58 -2.95 7.86
CA HIS A 4 -9.23 -1.57 7.57
C HIS A 4 -9.21 -1.39 6.05
N LYS A 5 -9.78 -0.28 5.55
CA LYS A 5 -9.60 0.15 4.16
C LYS A 5 -8.49 1.18 4.12
N ILE A 6 -7.43 0.89 3.37
CA ILE A 6 -6.24 1.73 3.25
C ILE A 6 -6.12 2.17 1.80
N VAL A 7 -5.90 3.48 1.59
CA VAL A 7 -5.62 3.98 0.25
C VAL A 7 -4.11 4.01 0.01
N CYS A 8 -3.68 3.40 -1.08
CA CYS A 8 -2.31 3.38 -1.58
C CYS A 8 -2.16 4.46 -2.64
N LEU A 9 -1.45 5.55 -2.31
CA LEU A 9 -1.25 6.69 -3.20
C LEU A 9 0.22 6.78 -3.66
N PRO A 10 0.66 5.95 -4.62
CA PRO A 10 2.02 6.05 -5.13
C PRO A 10 2.25 7.39 -5.85
N GLY A 11 3.36 8.06 -5.51
CA GLY A 11 3.91 9.17 -6.30
C GLY A 11 4.98 8.69 -7.28
N ASP A 12 5.92 9.55 -7.63
CA ASP A 12 6.94 9.28 -8.64
C ASP A 12 8.22 8.60 -8.11
N GLY A 13 9.08 8.20 -9.06
CA GLY A 13 10.40 7.64 -8.76
C GLY A 13 10.33 6.33 -8.00
N ILE A 14 11.15 6.21 -6.94
CA ILE A 14 11.25 4.97 -6.16
C ILE A 14 10.03 4.71 -5.26
N GLY A 15 9.13 5.70 -5.10
CA GLY A 15 7.95 5.59 -4.24
C GLY A 15 7.03 4.43 -4.62
N LYS A 16 6.85 4.16 -5.92
CA LYS A 16 6.05 3.02 -6.43
C LYS A 16 6.60 1.67 -5.94
N VAL A 17 7.92 1.50 -5.99
CA VAL A 17 8.59 0.27 -5.56
C VAL A 17 8.53 0.14 -4.04
N VAL A 18 8.84 1.22 -3.31
CA VAL A 18 8.83 1.22 -1.84
C VAL A 18 7.44 0.91 -1.28
N LEU A 19 6.38 1.50 -1.86
CA LEU A 19 5.00 1.26 -1.42
C LEU A 19 4.61 -0.21 -1.57
N LYS A 20 4.96 -0.82 -2.71
CA LYS A 20 4.71 -2.24 -2.95
C LYS A 20 5.40 -3.12 -1.92
N GLU A 21 6.68 -2.90 -1.65
CA GLU A 21 7.42 -3.71 -0.68
C GLU A 21 6.97 -3.46 0.76
N ALA A 22 6.49 -2.25 1.09
CA ALA A 22 5.88 -1.99 2.39
C ALA A 22 4.62 -2.83 2.63
N ILE A 23 3.77 -3.01 1.60
CA ILE A 23 2.59 -3.88 1.68
C ILE A 23 3.00 -5.33 1.89
N HIS A 24 4.02 -5.83 1.18
CA HIS A 24 4.53 -7.20 1.40
C HIS A 24 4.98 -7.43 2.85
N ILE A 25 5.61 -6.44 3.48
CA ILE A 25 6.03 -6.53 4.89
C ILE A 25 4.81 -6.56 5.81
N LEU A 26 3.78 -5.75 5.54
CA LEU A 26 2.54 -5.75 6.31
C LEU A 26 1.82 -7.10 6.24
N ASP A 27 1.73 -7.69 5.04
CA ASP A 27 1.16 -9.02 4.85
C ASP A 27 1.95 -10.07 5.64
N ALA A 28 3.28 -10.04 5.56
CA ALA A 28 4.15 -10.95 6.32
C ALA A 28 4.04 -10.77 7.84
N ALA A 29 3.71 -9.56 8.30
CA ALA A 29 3.47 -9.25 9.71
C ALA A 29 2.06 -9.65 10.19
N GLY A 30 1.20 -10.19 9.32
CA GLY A 30 -0.17 -10.56 9.64
C GLY A 30 -1.15 -9.38 9.72
N PHE A 31 -0.79 -8.25 9.11
CA PHE A 31 -1.67 -7.08 9.02
C PHE A 31 -2.56 -7.21 7.78
N GLU A 32 -3.82 -7.61 7.98
CA GLU A 32 -4.79 -7.72 6.89
C GLU A 32 -5.59 -6.41 6.70
N ALA A 33 -5.51 -5.84 5.50
CA ALA A 33 -6.31 -4.68 5.09
C ALA A 33 -6.77 -4.80 3.63
N ASP A 34 -7.83 -4.07 3.30
CA ASP A 34 -8.29 -3.88 1.93
C ASP A 34 -7.57 -2.64 1.36
N TYR A 35 -6.64 -2.87 0.43
CA TYR A 35 -5.87 -1.80 -0.21
C TYR A 35 -6.58 -1.29 -1.46
N VAL A 36 -6.72 0.04 -1.58
CA VAL A 36 -7.31 0.73 -2.73
C VAL A 36 -6.25 1.62 -3.38
N GLU A 37 -5.94 1.40 -4.64
CA GLU A 37 -4.92 2.19 -5.34
C GLU A 37 -5.48 3.52 -5.90
N GLY A 38 -4.66 4.57 -5.85
CA GLY A 38 -4.87 5.83 -6.56
C GLY A 38 -3.54 6.48 -6.96
N ASP A 39 -3.25 6.60 -8.25
CA ASP A 39 -2.00 7.21 -8.72
C ASP A 39 -2.03 8.74 -8.51
N ILE A 40 -0.97 9.27 -7.89
CA ILE A 40 -0.75 10.71 -7.67
C ILE A 40 0.58 11.18 -8.25
N GLY A 41 1.22 10.37 -9.09
CA GLY A 41 2.43 10.74 -9.82
C GLY A 41 2.20 11.88 -10.82
N TRP A 42 3.30 12.54 -11.17
CA TRP A 42 3.34 13.66 -12.12
C TRP A 42 3.41 13.20 -13.59
#